data_AF-A0A3C2BDD8-F1
#
_entry.id   AF-A0A3C2BDD8-F1
#
_cell.length_a   1.000
_cell.length_b   1.000
_cell.length_c   1.000
_cell.angle_alpha   90.00
_cell.angle_beta   90.00
_cell.angle_gamma   90.00
#
_symmetry.space_group_name_H-M   'P 1'
#
loop_
_entity.id
_entity.type
_entity.pdbx_description
1 polymer ?
#
loop_
_entity_poly.entity_id
_entity_poly.type
_entity_poly.pdbx_seq_one_letter_code
_entity_poly.pdbx_strand_id
1 'polypeptide(L)' 'MDIFSMTALETGKAIREGKLTAVEATKQVLDSAEAKNDKINAYITICREKALAQV' A
#
# COMPACT_ATOMS: atom_id res chain seq x y z
N MET A 1 -11.51 0.71 3.91
CA MET A 1 -10.57 1.09 4.98
C MET A 1 -9.38 1.71 4.28
N ASP A 2 -9.01 2.94 4.64
CA ASP A 2 -7.90 3.62 3.97
C ASP A 2 -6.61 3.37 4.76
N ILE A 3 -5.68 2.62 4.16
CA ILE A 3 -4.38 2.35 4.76
C ILE A 3 -3.58 3.63 5.06
N PHE A 4 -3.85 4.74 4.35
CA PHE A 4 -3.17 6.02 4.59
C PHE A 4 -3.62 6.72 5.87
N SER A 5 -4.73 6.29 6.46
CA SER A 5 -5.23 6.83 7.73
C SER A 5 -4.80 6.00 8.94
N MET A 6 -4.06 4.90 8.73
CA MET A 6 -3.64 3.96 9.76
C MET A 6 -2.12 4.01 9.96
N THR A 7 -1.68 3.86 11.19
CA THR A 7 -0.27 3.65 11.52
C THR A 7 0.18 2.24 11.13
N ALA A 8 1.49 2.03 11.00
CA ALA A 8 2.04 0.70 10.70
C ALA A 8 1.59 -0.38 11.72
N LEU A 9 1.43 -0.01 12.99
CA LEU A 9 0.94 -0.92 14.03
C LEU A 9 -0.54 -1.29 13.83
N GLU A 10 -1.38 -0.32 13.48
CA GLU A 10 -2.80 -0.56 13.23
C GLU A 10 -3.01 -1.40 11.97
N THR A 11 -2.23 -1.15 10.92
CA THR A 11 -2.24 -1.95 9.69
C THR A 11 -1.81 -3.39 9.96
N GLY A 12 -0.72 -3.59 10.72
CA GLY A 12 -0.28 -4.93 11.13
C GLY A 12 -1.31 -5.66 11.98
N LYS A 13 -2.00 -4.92 12.88
CA LYS A 13 -3.09 -5.47 13.69
C LYS A 13 -4.30 -5.87 12.83
N ALA A 14 -4.70 -5.03 11.87
CA ALA A 14 -5.80 -5.33 10.95
C ALA A 14 -5.51 -6.55 10.07
N ILE A 15 -4.25 -6.74 9.64
CA ILE A 15 -3.79 -7.93 8.92
C ILE A 15 -3.88 -9.17 9.80
N ARG A 16 -3.41 -9.08 11.04
CA ARG A 16 -3.51 -10.19 12.01
C ARG A 16 -4.95 -10.57 12.34
N GLU A 17 -5.85 -9.59 12.37
CA GLU A 17 -7.28 -9.77 12.61
C GLU A 17 -8.06 -10.23 11.36
N GLY A 18 -7.41 -10.36 10.20
CA GLY A 18 -8.05 -10.78 8.95
C GLY A 18 -8.99 -9.74 8.34
N LYS A 19 -8.93 -8.49 8.81
CA LYS A 19 -9.76 -7.37 8.32
C LYS A 19 -9.19 -6.70 7.07
N LEU A 20 -7.92 -6.96 6.77
CA LEU A 20 -7.18 -6.46 5.62
C LEU A 20 -6.11 -7.48 5.27
N THR A 21 -5.85 -7.74 4.00
CA THR A 21 -4.72 -8.59 3.60
C THR A 21 -3.49 -7.76 3.23
N ALA A 22 -2.29 -8.34 3.35
CA ALA A 22 -1.05 -7.70 2.91
C ALA A 22 -1.11 -7.33 1.41
N VAL A 23 -1.77 -8.16 0.59
CA VAL A 23 -1.98 -7.90 -0.84
C VAL A 23 -2.89 -6.70 -1.09
N GLU A 24 -4.01 -6.59 -0.38
CA GLU A 24 -4.93 -5.44 -0.49
C GLU A 24 -4.27 -4.15 -0.01
N ALA A 25 -3.56 -4.22 1.12
CA ALA A 25 -2.79 -3.11 1.67
C ALA A 25 -1.77 -2.57 0.65
N THR A 26 -0.96 -3.46 0.08
CA THR A 26 0.06 -3.10 -0.91
C THR A 26 -0.56 -2.55 -2.20
N LYS A 27 -1.67 -3.13 -2.68
CA LYS A 27 -2.39 -2.59 -3.86
C LYS A 27 -2.87 -1.17 -3.63
N GLN A 28 -3.50 -0.87 -2.49
CA GLN A 28 -3.96 0.49 -2.18
C GLN A 28 -2.81 1.51 -2.17
N VAL A 29 -1.64 1.12 -1.62
CA VAL A 29 -0.45 1.97 -1.62
C VAL A 29 0.04 2.26 -3.03
N LEU A 30 0.15 1.22 -3.86
CA LEU A 30 0.63 1.33 -5.24
C LEU A 30 -0.34 2.13 -6.11
N ASP A 31 -1.65 1.95 -5.96
CA ASP A 31 -2.67 2.68 -6.72
C ASP A 31 -2.66 4.17 -6.40
N SER A 32 -2.54 4.52 -5.11
CA SER A 32 -2.40 5.92 -4.67
C SER A 32 -1.09 6.54 -5.14
N ALA A 33 0.00 5.76 -5.11
CA ALA A 33 1.29 6.19 -5.63
C ALA A 33 1.17 6.49 -7.12
N GLU A 34 0.65 5.58 -7.95
CA GLU A 34 0.47 5.82 -9.39
C GLU A 34 -0.43 7.02 -9.67
N ALA A 35 -1.54 7.18 -8.95
CA ALA A 35 -2.49 8.28 -9.15
C ALA A 35 -1.93 9.65 -8.75
N LYS A 36 -1.02 9.71 -7.77
CA LYS A 36 -0.49 10.97 -7.23
C LYS A 36 0.94 11.28 -7.70
N ASN A 37 1.69 10.28 -8.15
CA ASN A 37 3.10 10.46 -8.48
C ASN A 37 3.32 11.41 -9.66
N ASP A 38 2.39 11.48 -10.61
CA ASP A 38 2.45 12.45 -11.71
C ASP A 38 2.46 13.92 -11.21
N LYS A 39 1.79 14.18 -10.09
CA LYS A 39 1.70 15.53 -9.49
C LYS A 39 2.79 15.80 -8.46
N ILE A 40 3.11 14.80 -7.63
CA ILE A 40 4.01 14.95 -6.50
C ILE A 40 5.47 14.65 -6.91
N ASN A 41 5.68 13.80 -7.92
CA ASN A 41 6.99 13.32 -8.35
C ASN A 41 7.83 12.75 -7.20
N ALA A 42 7.17 12.05 -6.27
CA ALA A 42 7.81 11.48 -5.08
C ALA A 42 8.63 10.21 -5.37
N TYR A 43 8.28 9.49 -6.44
CA TYR A 43 8.90 8.23 -6.82
C TYR A 43 9.46 8.31 -8.23
N ILE A 44 10.71 7.87 -8.39
CA ILE A 44 11.37 7.74 -9.70
C ILE A 44 10.81 6.53 -10.45
N THR A 45 10.66 5.40 -9.76
CA THR A 45 10.15 4.14 -10.34
C THR A 45 9.23 3.43 -9.36
N ILE A 46 8.04 3.04 -9.82
CA ILE A 46 7.09 2.23 -9.05
C ILE A 46 7.23 0.77 -9.49
N CYS A 47 7.75 -0.09 -8.61
CA CYS A 47 8.01 -1.51 -8.88
C CYS A 47 6.82 -2.41 -8.51
N ARG A 48 5.65 -2.18 -9.12
CA ARG A 48 4.38 -2.84 -8.75
C ARG A 48 4.47 -4.37 -8.68
N GLU A 49 4.97 -5.01 -9.73
CA GLU A 49 5.06 -6.47 -9.81
C GLU A 49 5.96 -7.08 -8.72
N LYS A 50 7.12 -6.45 -8.49
CA LYS A 50 8.07 -6.91 -7.46
C LYS A 50 7.49 -6.75 -6.05
N ALA A 51 6.72 -5.69 -5.82
CA ALA A 51 6.06 -5.45 -4.54
C ALA A 51 4.97 -6.49 -4.27
N LEU A 52 4.18 -6.84 -5.30
CA LEU A 52 3.13 -7.86 -5.19
C LEU A 52 3.67 -9.29 -5.07
N ALA A 53 4.89 -9.56 -5.56
CA ALA A 53 5.53 -10.87 -5.42
C ALA A 53 6.09 -11.15 -4.01
N GLN A 54 6.16 -10.14 -3.13
CA GLN A 54 6.73 -10.26 -1.78
C GLN A 54 5.68 -10.25 -0.66
N VAL A 55 4.39 -10.18 -1.00
CA VAL A 55 3.27 -10.12 -0.05
C VAL A 55 2.47 -11.41 0.03
#